data_AF-A0A7W0UU82-F1
#
_entry.id   AF-A0A7W0UU82-F1
#
_cell.length_a   1.000
_cell.length_b   1.000
_cell.length_c   1.000
_cell.angle_alpha   90.00
_cell.angle_beta   90.00
_cell.angle_gamma   90.00
#
_symmetry.space_group_name_H-M   'P 1'
#
loop_
_entity.id
_entity.type
_entity.pdbx_description
1 polymer ?
#
loop_
_entity_poly.entity_id
_entity_poly.type
_entity_poly.pdbx_seq_one_letter_code
_entity_poly.pdbx_strand_id
1 'polypeptide(L)'
;LSLDIVSQERLLALFGDVVDLAATGEPLPRIHQGEGRYVTREEFEGLRRVRSGDPPELTERRMRAFWYPPHDGATIEVAGRSLTLVDRRLLEQAAAANRDAGIFP
;
A
#
# COMPACT_ATOMS: atom_id res chain seq x y z
N LEU A 1 -6.67 8.73 -5.29
CA LEU A 1 -7.10 7.81 -4.22
C LEU A 1 -6.05 6.71 -4.04
N SER A 2 -5.88 6.18 -2.82
CA SER A 2 -4.96 5.06 -2.57
C SER A 2 -5.42 3.81 -3.31
N LEU A 3 -4.48 2.94 -3.68
CA LEU A 3 -4.79 1.68 -4.34
C LEU A 3 -5.72 0.80 -3.48
N ASP A 4 -5.52 0.81 -2.16
CA ASP A 4 -6.34 0.09 -1.18
C ASP A 4 -7.82 0.44 -1.33
N ILE A 5 -8.18 1.73 -1.24
CA ILE A 5 -9.58 2.19 -1.36
C ILE A 5 -10.20 1.76 -2.69
N VAL A 6 -9.48 1.99 -3.81
CA VAL A 6 -9.97 1.61 -5.15
C VAL A 6 -10.14 0.09 -5.28
N SER A 7 -9.28 -0.68 -4.63
CA SER A 7 -9.34 -2.14 -4.67
C SER A 7 -10.48 -2.70 -3.81
N GLN A 8 -10.79 -2.08 -2.67
CA GLN A 8 -11.84 -2.55 -1.76
C GLN A 8 -13.23 -2.57 -2.43
N GLU A 9 -13.58 -1.54 -3.19
CA GLU A 9 -14.85 -1.51 -3.92
C GLU A 9 -14.96 -2.67 -4.93
N ARG A 10 -13.87 -2.94 -5.66
CA ARG A 10 -13.83 -4.04 -6.63
C ARG A 10 -13.87 -5.41 -5.96
N LEU A 11 -13.18 -5.56 -4.83
CA LEU A 11 -13.17 -6.80 -4.05
C LEU A 11 -14.57 -7.11 -3.50
N LEU A 12 -15.29 -6.10 -3.02
CA LEU A 12 -16.66 -6.27 -2.53
C LEU A 12 -17.63 -6.70 -3.65
N ALA A 13 -17.54 -6.04 -4.82
CA ALA A 13 -18.34 -6.42 -5.98
C ALA A 13 -18.07 -7.87 -6.39
N LEU A 14 -16.79 -8.22 -6.56
CA LEU A 14 -16.38 -9.59 -6.91
C LEU A 14 -16.83 -10.62 -5.88
N PHE A 15 -16.79 -10.28 -4.59
CA PHE A 15 -17.28 -11.15 -3.53
C PHE A 15 -18.77 -11.49 -3.72
N GLY A 16 -19.61 -10.48 -4.01
CA GLY A 16 -21.03 -10.69 -4.30
C GLY A 16 -21.23 -11.65 -5.47
N ASP A 17 -20.58 -11.37 -6.61
CA ASP A 17 -20.67 -12.19 -7.82
C ASP A 17 -20.28 -13.66 -7.55
N VAL A 18 -19.22 -13.88 -6.76
CA VAL A 18 -18.74 -15.23 -6.43
C VAL A 18 -19.68 -15.95 -5.48
N VAL A 19 -20.27 -15.26 -4.50
CA VAL A 19 -21.26 -15.84 -3.57
C VAL A 19 -22.51 -16.27 -4.33
N ASP A 20 -23.02 -15.42 -5.22
CA ASP A 20 -24.19 -15.73 -6.05
C ASP A 20 -23.92 -16.94 -6.95
N LEU A 21 -22.73 -17.00 -7.57
CA LEU A 21 -22.34 -18.15 -8.37
C LEU A 21 -22.21 -19.43 -7.53
N ALA A 22 -21.61 -19.34 -6.34
CA ALA A 22 -21.48 -20.48 -5.44
C ALA A 22 -22.84 -21.00 -4.96
N ALA A 23 -23.83 -20.12 -4.76
CA ALA A 23 -25.17 -20.48 -4.34
C ALA A 23 -25.94 -21.32 -5.37
N THR A 24 -25.51 -21.32 -6.65
CA THR A 24 -26.08 -22.19 -7.68
C THR A 24 -25.73 -23.68 -7.49
N GLY A 25 -24.66 -23.97 -6.73
CA GLY A 25 -24.12 -25.33 -6.57
C GLY A 25 -23.25 -25.80 -7.74
N GLU A 26 -23.12 -24.99 -8.79
CA GLU A 26 -22.25 -25.29 -9.93
C GLU A 26 -20.75 -25.10 -9.57
N PRO A 27 -19.84 -25.85 -10.21
CA PRO A 27 -18.41 -25.67 -10.00
C PRO A 27 -17.92 -24.26 -10.37
N LEU A 28 -17.22 -23.60 -9.44
CA LEU A 28 -16.64 -22.28 -9.70
C LEU A 28 -15.53 -22.33 -10.78
N PRO A 29 -15.50 -21.36 -11.71
CA PRO A 29 -14.45 -21.24 -12.71
C PRO A 29 -13.11 -20.98 -12.03
N ARG A 30 -12.07 -21.73 -12.44
CA ARG A 30 -10.74 -21.64 -11.86
C ARG A 30 -9.68 -21.82 -12.93
N ILE A 31 -8.55 -21.15 -12.75
CA ILE A 31 -7.34 -21.34 -13.54
C ILE A 31 -6.19 -21.71 -12.61
N HIS A 32 -5.23 -22.48 -13.13
CA HIS A 32 -4.02 -22.80 -12.38
C HIS A 32 -3.25 -21.50 -12.07
N GLN A 33 -2.92 -21.27 -10.80
CA GLN A 33 -2.04 -20.15 -10.44
C GLN A 33 -0.59 -20.52 -10.82
N GLY A 34 0.11 -19.63 -11.54
CA GLY A 34 1.51 -19.83 -11.88
C GLY A 34 2.44 -19.75 -10.67
N GLU A 35 3.74 -19.62 -10.91
CA GLU A 35 4.70 -19.36 -9.83
C GLU A 35 4.39 -18.02 -9.16
N GLY A 36 3.90 -18.09 -7.93
CA GLY A 36 3.72 -16.95 -7.05
C GLY A 36 4.94 -16.74 -6.16
N ARG A 37 5.01 -15.58 -5.51
CA ARG A 37 6.02 -15.31 -4.48
C ARG A 37 5.33 -14.95 -3.17
N TYR A 38 5.64 -15.69 -2.12
CA TYR A 38 5.29 -15.30 -0.77
C TYR A 38 6.24 -14.21 -0.27
N VAL A 39 5.70 -13.19 0.40
CA VAL A 39 6.49 -12.14 1.05
C VAL A 39 6.31 -12.28 2.55
N THR A 40 7.36 -12.67 3.24
CA THR A 40 7.38 -12.75 4.70
C THR A 40 7.30 -11.37 5.33
N ARG A 41 6.93 -11.32 6.61
CA ARG A 41 6.95 -10.07 7.38
C ARG A 41 8.34 -9.42 7.40
N GLU A 42 9.39 -10.21 7.58
CA GLU A 42 10.76 -9.70 7.61
C GLU A 42 11.17 -9.08 6.26
N GLU A 43 10.83 -9.74 5.15
CA GLU A 43 11.05 -9.17 3.82
C GLU A 43 10.24 -7.88 3.62
N PHE A 44 8.97 -7.87 4.02
CA PHE A 44 8.11 -6.69 3.91
C PHE A 44 8.69 -5.48 4.67
N GLU A 45 9.10 -5.65 5.92
CA GLU A 45 9.77 -4.59 6.69
C GLU A 45 11.11 -4.20 6.05
N GLY A 46 11.82 -5.16 5.45
CA GLY A 46 13.04 -4.89 4.69
C GLY A 46 12.82 -4.02 3.46
N LEU A 47 11.70 -4.19 2.76
CA LEU A 47 11.35 -3.44 1.54
C LEU A 47 11.12 -1.95 1.80
N ARG A 48 10.78 -1.56 3.03
CA ARG A 48 10.56 -0.14 3.39
C ARG A 48 11.87 0.63 3.53
N ARG A 49 12.98 -0.06 3.79
CA ARG A 49 14.29 0.57 4.05
C ARG A 49 14.88 1.13 2.75
N VAL A 50 15.21 2.41 2.79
CA VAL A 50 15.92 3.17 1.76
C VAL A 50 17.40 3.17 2.09
N ARG A 51 18.23 2.90 1.09
CA ARG A 51 19.69 2.90 1.21
C ARG A 51 20.25 4.13 0.48
N SER A 52 21.36 4.67 0.97
CA SER A 52 22.00 5.86 0.38
C SER A 52 22.46 5.70 -1.08
N GLY A 53 22.52 4.47 -1.60
CA GLY A 53 22.84 4.17 -2.99
C GLY A 53 21.64 3.70 -3.84
N ASP A 54 20.42 3.72 -3.29
CA ASP A 54 19.24 3.35 -4.07
C ASP A 54 18.98 4.39 -5.18
N PRO A 55 18.56 3.96 -6.39
CA PRO A 55 18.13 4.89 -7.42
C PRO A 55 16.99 5.80 -6.92
N PRO A 56 16.93 7.07 -7.37
CA PRO A 56 15.87 8.00 -6.98
C PRO A 56 14.47 7.43 -7.21
N GLU A 57 14.25 6.76 -8.33
CA GLU A 57 12.95 6.18 -8.72
C GLU A 57 12.53 5.05 -7.76
N LEU A 58 13.51 4.30 -7.25
CA LEU A 58 13.27 3.23 -6.28
C LEU A 58 12.88 3.83 -4.92
N THR A 59 13.57 4.88 -4.51
CA THR A 59 13.29 5.62 -3.26
C THR A 59 11.88 6.23 -3.32
N GLU A 60 11.54 6.91 -4.41
CA GLU A 60 10.19 7.44 -4.63
C GLU A 60 9.11 6.36 -4.59
N ARG A 61 9.37 5.21 -5.23
CA ARG A 61 8.44 4.08 -5.22
C ARG A 61 8.22 3.57 -3.79
N ARG A 62 9.27 3.49 -2.96
CA ARG A 62 9.14 3.11 -1.54
C ARG A 62 8.32 4.12 -0.76
N MET A 63 8.64 5.42 -0.89
CA MET A 63 7.92 6.48 -0.19
C MET A 63 6.42 6.41 -0.48
N ARG A 64 6.02 6.18 -1.74
CA ARG A 64 4.60 6.03 -2.10
C ARG A 64 3.99 4.70 -1.64
N ALA A 65 4.70 3.58 -1.81
CA ALA A 65 4.16 2.25 -1.51
C ALA A 65 3.94 2.03 -0.01
N PHE A 66 4.78 2.63 0.84
CA PHE A 66 4.69 2.53 2.29
C PHE A 66 3.96 3.73 2.92
N TRP A 67 3.33 4.61 2.13
CA TRP A 67 2.54 5.72 2.67
C TRP A 67 1.15 5.26 3.12
N TYR A 68 1.02 4.90 4.39
CA TYR A 68 -0.26 4.55 5.01
C TYR A 68 -0.33 5.02 6.48
N PRO A 69 -0.53 6.33 6.73
CA PRO A 69 -0.62 6.88 8.08
C PRO A 69 -1.72 6.19 8.92
N PRO A 70 -1.51 5.99 10.24
CA PRO A 70 -0.43 6.53 11.07
C PRO A 70 0.84 5.65 11.10
N HIS A 71 0.90 4.60 10.27
CA HIS A 71 2.03 3.68 10.27
C HIS A 71 3.28 4.33 9.66
N ASP A 72 4.45 3.82 10.07
CA ASP A 72 5.71 4.24 9.48
C ASP A 72 5.74 3.97 7.98
N GLY A 73 6.33 4.91 7.26
CA GLY A 73 6.55 4.79 5.82
C GLY A 73 7.90 4.18 5.46
N ALA A 74 8.39 4.56 4.28
CA ALA A 74 9.76 4.26 3.88
C ALA A 74 10.73 4.86 4.91
N THR A 75 11.78 4.13 5.29
CA THR A 75 12.71 4.57 6.32
C THR A 75 14.15 4.68 5.85
N ILE A 76 14.90 5.56 6.49
CA ILE A 76 16.36 5.67 6.35
C ILE A 76 17.02 5.61 7.72
N GLU A 77 18.18 4.97 7.80
CA GLU A 77 19.01 4.97 9.00
C GLU A 77 19.95 6.17 8.99
N VAL A 78 19.85 7.01 10.03
CA VAL A 78 20.73 8.17 10.22
C VAL A 78 21.23 8.16 11.65
N ALA A 79 22.56 8.03 11.82
CA ALA A 79 23.22 7.99 13.13
C ALA A 79 22.60 6.95 14.11
N GLY A 80 22.27 5.76 13.60
CA GLY A 80 21.67 4.67 14.39
C GLY A 80 20.20 4.87 14.75
N ARG A 81 19.52 5.82 14.10
CA ARG A 81 18.08 6.07 14.26
C ARG A 81 17.36 5.84 12.94
N SER A 82 16.29 5.06 12.97
CA SER A 82 15.38 4.91 11.84
C SER A 82 14.46 6.12 11.76
N LEU A 83 14.48 6.81 10.63
CA LEU A 83 13.65 7.97 10.34
C LEU A 83 12.71 7.66 9.18
N THR A 84 11.43 8.01 9.32
CA THR A 84 10.46 7.90 8.23
C THR A 84 10.65 9.04 7.24
N LEU A 85 10.78 8.70 5.97
CA LEU A 85 10.85 9.61 4.84
C LEU A 85 9.44 9.94 4.36
N VAL A 86 9.17 11.23 4.17
CA VAL A 86 7.90 11.70 3.62
C VAL A 86 8.17 12.64 2.47
N ASP A 87 7.62 12.31 1.31
CA ASP A 87 7.67 13.17 0.12
C ASP A 87 6.81 14.43 0.32
N ARG A 88 7.27 15.57 -0.18
CA ARG A 88 6.56 16.85 -0.07
C ARG A 88 5.13 16.78 -0.63
N ARG A 89 4.93 16.05 -1.73
CA ARG A 89 3.62 15.91 -2.38
C ARG A 89 2.65 15.11 -1.52
N LEU A 90 3.14 14.11 -0.79
CA LEU A 90 2.34 13.33 0.17
C LEU A 90 1.90 14.19 1.36
N LEU A 91 2.80 15.05 1.88
CA LEU A 91 2.45 16.02 2.92
C LEU A 91 1.39 17.02 2.44
N GLU A 92 1.52 17.53 1.21
CA GLU A 92 0.55 18.47 0.63
C GLU A 92 -0.83 17.82 0.44
N GLN A 93 -0.88 16.56 0.01
CA GLN A 93 -2.12 15.78 -0.08
C GLN A 93 -2.76 15.57 1.29
N ALA A 94 -1.97 15.20 2.30
CA ALA A 94 -2.47 15.04 3.66
C ALA A 94 -2.98 16.38 4.23
N ALA A 95 -2.27 17.48 3.98
CA ALA A 95 -2.70 18.81 4.41
C ALA A 95 -4.00 19.24 3.74
N ALA A 96 -4.16 18.98 2.43
CA ALA A 96 -5.40 19.25 1.71
C ALA A 96 -6.57 18.44 2.28
N ALA A 97 -6.39 17.13 2.49
CA ALA A 97 -7.41 16.27 3.07
C ALA A 97 -7.84 16.73 4.48
N ASN A 98 -6.90 17.18 5.32
CA ASN A 98 -7.24 17.71 6.64
C ASN A 98 -8.02 19.04 6.57
N ARG A 99 -7.71 19.92 5.60
CA ARG A 99 -8.49 21.15 5.37
C ARG A 99 -9.90 20.82 4.89
N ASP A 100 -10.03 19.90 3.94
CA ASP A 100 -11.34 19.46 3.42
C ASP A 100 -12.20 18.81 4.51
N ALA A 101 -11.56 18.14 5.48
CA ALA A 101 -12.22 17.58 6.66
C ALA A 101 -12.47 18.58 7.79
N GLY A 102 -12.05 19.85 7.65
CA GLY A 102 -12.22 20.90 8.67
C GLY A 102 -11.37 20.71 9.93
N ILE A 103 -10.30 19.91 9.86
CA ILE A 103 -9.39 19.63 11.00
C ILE A 103 -8.42 20.80 11.24
N PHE A 104 -8.03 21.51 10.18
CA PHE A 104 -7.22 22.73 10.26
C PHE A 104 -7.92 23.88 9.55
N PRO A 105 -7.73 25.14 10.01
CA PRO A 105 -8.20 26.33 9.30
C PRO A 105 -7.54 26.51 7.92
#